data_AF-X1KI75-F1
#
_entry.id   AF-X1KI75-F1
#
_cell.length_a   1.000
_cell.length_b   1.000
_cell.length_c   1.000
_cell.angle_alpha   90.00
_cell.angle_beta   90.00
_cell.angle_gamma   90.00
#
_symmetry.space_group_name_H-M   'P 1'
#
loop_
_entity.id
_entity.type
_entity.pdbx_description
1 polymer ?
#
loop_
_entity_poly.entity_id
_entity_poly.type
_entity_poly.pdbx_seq_one_letter_code
_entity_poly.pdbx_strand_id
1 'polypeptide(L)'
;YIGILTKLLGIKNISRVNLKNIISNRFAAASLFKKLVNVSVETDPSFIRDTAIIKALTGEDPLSAEEKFEKSFEFKNYAKLIIVTNKKLRTNDLSAGFGERVKITNFEGKFLAGENADPFILNKITEAELEGFAYVCLETRQ
;
A
#
# COMPACT_ATOMS: atom_id res chain seq x y z
N TYR A 1 -6.65 2.91 -10.58
CA TYR A 1 -6.62 2.17 -9.31
C TYR A 1 -6.31 3.08 -8.10
N ILE A 2 -5.07 3.56 -7.91
CA ILE A 2 -4.69 4.35 -6.71
C ILE A 2 -5.52 5.63 -6.52
N GLY A 3 -5.90 6.31 -7.61
CA GLY A 3 -6.78 7.48 -7.54
C GLY A 3 -8.17 7.16 -6.97
N ILE A 4 -8.72 5.97 -7.27
CA ILE A 4 -10.01 5.51 -6.75
C ILE A 4 -9.89 5.26 -5.25
N LEU A 5 -8.84 4.56 -4.80
CA LEU A 5 -8.56 4.36 -3.36
C LEU A 5 -8.41 5.70 -2.63
N THR A 6 -7.78 6.69 -3.26
CA THR A 6 -7.59 8.02 -2.67
C THR A 6 -8.92 8.76 -2.51
N LYS A 7 -9.81 8.67 -3.50
CA LYS A 7 -11.17 9.22 -3.38
C LYS A 7 -11.97 8.50 -2.30
N LEU A 8 -11.93 7.17 -2.27
CA LEU A 8 -12.72 6.35 -1.36
C LEU A 8 -12.29 6.49 0.10
N LEU A 9 -10.99 6.40 0.37
CA LEU A 9 -10.45 6.41 1.73
C LEU A 9 -10.16 7.82 2.23
N GLY A 10 -10.05 8.79 1.33
CA GLY A 10 -9.61 10.14 1.66
C GLY A 10 -8.10 10.24 1.92
N ILE A 11 -7.53 11.40 1.58
CA ILE A 11 -6.07 11.61 1.61
C ILE A 11 -5.45 11.45 3.00
N LYS A 12 -6.20 11.73 4.07
CA LYS A 12 -5.72 11.63 5.46
C LYS A 12 -5.43 10.18 5.88
N ASN A 13 -6.09 9.21 5.24
CA ASN A 13 -5.97 7.79 5.56
C ASN A 13 -4.91 7.06 4.72
N ILE A 14 -4.23 7.77 3.83
CA ILE A 14 -3.22 7.21 2.93
C ILE A 14 -1.84 7.79 3.24
N SER A 15 -0.83 6.93 3.33
CA SER A 15 0.58 7.32 3.27
C SER A 15 1.19 6.94 1.93
N ARG A 16 2.28 7.62 1.56
CA ARG A 16 2.99 7.43 0.28
C ARG A 16 4.48 7.25 0.52
N VAL A 17 4.83 6.33 1.40
CA VAL A 17 6.24 6.07 1.74
C VAL A 17 6.73 4.88 0.95
N ASN A 18 7.92 5.04 0.37
CA ASN A 18 8.63 4.00 -0.37
C ASN A 18 8.87 2.76 0.52
N LEU A 19 8.74 1.56 -0.04
CA LEU A 19 8.83 0.32 0.73
C LEU A 19 10.23 0.18 1.38
N LYS A 20 11.28 0.52 0.64
CA LYS A 20 12.66 0.46 1.12
C LYS A 20 12.86 1.35 2.36
N ASN A 21 12.26 2.55 2.34
CA ASN A 21 12.34 3.47 3.46
C ASN A 21 11.59 2.92 4.67
N ILE A 22 10.39 2.37 4.49
CA ILE A 22 9.63 1.74 5.58
C ILE A 22 10.44 0.61 6.23
N ILE A 23 11.10 -0.22 5.42
CA ILE A 23 11.91 -1.37 5.87
C ILE A 23 13.19 -0.93 6.59
N SER A 24 13.81 0.18 6.19
CA SER A 24 15.14 0.55 6.69
C SER A 24 15.14 1.68 7.71
N ASN A 25 14.02 2.39 7.88
CA ASN A 25 13.97 3.62 8.66
C ASN A 25 12.75 3.68 9.60
N ARG A 26 13.01 3.67 10.91
CA ARG A 26 12.00 3.79 11.97
C ARG A 26 11.16 5.08 11.88
N PHE A 27 11.74 6.17 11.40
CA PHE A 27 11.01 7.43 11.16
C PHE A 27 10.04 7.31 9.98
N ALA A 28 10.39 6.50 8.98
CA ALA A 28 9.52 6.24 7.84
C ALA A 28 8.34 5.34 8.22
N ALA A 29 8.56 4.38 9.12
CA ALA A 29 7.50 3.53 9.66
C ALA A 29 6.45 4.34 10.46
N ALA A 30 6.84 5.42 11.14
CA ALA A 30 5.91 6.33 11.82
C ALA A 30 4.83 6.91 10.88
N SER A 31 5.13 7.04 9.58
CA SER A 31 4.17 7.53 8.59
C SER A 31 2.98 6.60 8.36
N LEU A 32 3.06 5.34 8.82
CA LEU A 32 1.98 4.36 8.78
C LEU A 32 1.02 4.51 9.97
N PHE A 33 1.42 5.27 11.00
CA PHE A 33 0.58 5.46 12.17
C PHE A 33 -0.76 6.08 11.78
N LYS A 34 -1.83 5.42 12.19
CA LYS A 34 -3.23 5.79 11.88
C LYS A 34 -3.56 5.87 10.38
N LYS A 35 -2.89 5.08 9.53
CA LYS A 35 -3.19 4.98 8.08
C LYS A 35 -3.88 3.68 7.74
N LEU A 36 -4.81 3.72 6.79
CA LEU A 36 -5.48 2.54 6.27
C LEU A 36 -4.69 1.88 5.14
N VAL A 37 -3.97 2.68 4.35
CA VAL A 37 -3.20 2.19 3.20
C VAL A 37 -1.90 2.97 3.07
N ASN A 38 -0.81 2.27 2.77
CA ASN A 38 0.41 2.88 2.25
C ASN A 38 0.59 2.50 0.78
N VAL A 39 0.85 3.49 -0.07
CA VAL A 39 1.15 3.26 -1.48
C VAL A 39 2.63 3.56 -1.75
N SER A 40 3.36 2.53 -2.16
CA SER A 40 4.75 2.64 -2.61
C SER A 40 4.80 2.48 -4.12
N VAL A 41 5.22 3.52 -4.85
CA VAL A 41 5.47 3.43 -6.28
C VAL A 41 6.96 3.15 -6.48
N GLU A 42 7.30 1.97 -6.99
CA GLU A 42 8.67 1.51 -7.14
C GLU A 42 9.05 1.32 -8.60
N THR A 43 10.09 2.04 -9.01
CA THR A 43 10.74 1.88 -10.33
C THR A 43 11.79 0.77 -10.31
N ASP A 44 12.35 0.48 -9.14
CA ASP A 44 13.20 -0.67 -8.89
C ASP A 44 12.84 -1.27 -7.52
N PRO A 45 11.95 -2.28 -7.46
CA PRO A 45 11.68 -2.96 -6.21
C PRO A 45 12.99 -3.60 -5.75
N SER A 46 13.64 -2.96 -4.78
CA SER A 46 14.86 -3.46 -4.20
C SER A 46 14.63 -4.88 -3.69
N PHE A 47 15.63 -5.74 -3.90
CA PHE A 47 15.64 -7.08 -3.34
C PHE A 47 15.33 -7.01 -1.83
N ILE A 48 14.21 -7.62 -1.41
CA ILE A 48 13.78 -7.64 -0.01
C ILE A 48 14.67 -8.65 0.71
N ARG A 49 15.75 -8.14 1.31
CA ARG A 49 16.69 -8.95 2.10
C ARG A 49 16.11 -9.35 3.44
N ASP A 50 15.50 -8.39 4.12
CA ASP A 50 14.91 -8.61 5.43
C ASP A 50 13.39 -8.58 5.33
N THR A 51 12.80 -9.76 5.45
CA THR A 51 11.35 -9.96 5.47
C THR A 51 10.77 -9.94 6.87
N ALA A 52 11.58 -9.94 7.92
CA ALA A 52 11.11 -9.92 9.30
C ALA A 52 10.29 -8.65 9.57
N ILE A 53 10.77 -7.50 9.09
CA ILE A 53 10.01 -6.26 9.21
C ILE A 53 8.74 -6.27 8.38
N ILE A 54 8.72 -6.92 7.20
CA ILE A 54 7.47 -7.07 6.43
C ILE A 54 6.49 -7.95 7.19
N LYS A 55 6.96 -9.04 7.82
CA LYS A 55 6.12 -9.92 8.65
C LYS A 55 5.55 -9.17 9.85
N ALA A 56 6.34 -8.29 10.48
CA ALA A 56 5.88 -7.43 11.57
C ALA A 56 4.88 -6.36 11.07
N LEU A 57 5.18 -5.71 9.94
CA LEU A 57 4.31 -4.69 9.32
C LEU A 57 2.97 -5.24 8.85
N THR A 58 2.93 -6.49 8.41
CA THR A 58 1.71 -7.16 7.94
C THR A 58 1.09 -8.06 9.02
N GLY A 59 1.77 -8.23 10.14
CA GLY A 59 1.28 -8.93 11.32
C GLY A 59 0.60 -7.99 12.30
N GLU A 60 0.14 -8.53 13.42
CA GLU A 60 -0.46 -7.75 14.52
C GLU A 60 0.55 -7.42 15.62
N ASP A 61 1.84 -7.53 15.31
CA ASP A 61 2.93 -7.25 16.23
C ASP A 61 3.10 -5.73 16.42
N PRO A 62 3.33 -5.26 17.65
CA PRO A 62 3.65 -3.86 17.89
C PRO A 62 4.96 -3.45 17.17
N LEU A 63 4.92 -2.29 16.53
CA LEU A 63 6.07 -1.65 15.91
C LEU A 63 6.46 -0.42 16.72
N SER A 64 7.75 -0.27 16.96
CA SER A 64 8.29 0.98 17.51
C SER A 64 8.51 1.98 16.38
N ALA A 65 7.98 3.19 16.55
CA ALA A 65 8.15 4.32 15.65
C ALA A 65 8.62 5.56 16.41
N GLU A 66 9.28 6.44 15.68
CA GLU A 66 9.79 7.71 16.20
C GLU A 66 9.34 8.83 15.26
N GLU A 67 8.81 9.91 15.82
CA GLU A 67 8.68 11.19 15.13
C GLU A 67 9.91 12.06 15.45
N LYS A 68 10.34 12.89 14.50
CA LYS A 68 11.53 13.71 14.70
C LYS A 68 11.31 14.66 15.88
N PHE A 69 12.26 14.66 16.82
CA PHE A 69 12.26 15.48 18.03
C PHE A 69 11.17 15.12 19.06
N GLU A 70 10.51 13.99 18.88
CA GLU A 70 9.48 13.49 19.80
C GLU A 70 9.91 12.17 20.46
N LYS A 71 9.15 11.73 21.46
CA LYS A 71 9.38 10.43 22.10
C LYS A 71 9.00 9.29 21.15
N SER A 72 9.71 8.18 21.26
CA SER A 72 9.30 6.94 20.60
C SER A 72 7.93 6.50 21.11
N PHE A 73 7.16 5.89 20.22
CA PHE A 73 5.87 5.31 20.55
C PHE A 73 5.74 3.94 19.87
N GLU A 74 4.85 3.11 20.41
CA GLU A 74 4.52 1.83 19.81
C GLU A 74 3.14 1.89 19.20
N PHE A 75 2.98 1.24 18.05
CA PHE A 75 1.68 1.08 17.42
C PHE A 75 1.59 -0.25 16.67
N LYS A 76 0.38 -0.78 16.54
CA LYS A 76 0.10 -1.89 15.64
C LYS A 76 -0.22 -1.34 14.26
N ASN A 77 0.52 -1.77 13.24
CA ASN A 77 0.20 -1.37 11.87
C ASN A 77 -1.03 -2.11 11.36
N TYR A 78 -2.03 -1.36 10.92
CA TYR A 78 -3.18 -1.90 10.19
C TYR A 78 -3.21 -1.39 8.74
N ALA A 79 -2.23 -0.58 8.34
CA ALA A 79 -2.16 -0.06 6.98
C ALA A 79 -1.83 -1.20 6.00
N LYS A 80 -2.67 -1.39 4.98
CA LYS A 80 -2.34 -2.29 3.87
C LYS A 80 -1.23 -1.68 3.02
N LEU A 81 -0.17 -2.44 2.77
CA LEU A 81 0.94 -2.02 1.92
C LEU A 81 0.63 -2.37 0.47
N ILE A 82 0.48 -1.36 -0.39
CA ILE A 82 0.27 -1.50 -1.83
C ILE A 82 1.54 -1.07 -2.53
N ILE A 83 2.18 -2.02 -3.23
CA ILE A 83 3.40 -1.77 -4.01
C ILE A 83 3.02 -1.78 -5.48
N VAL A 84 3.23 -0.66 -6.16
CA VAL A 84 3.01 -0.51 -7.60
C VAL A 84 4.38 -0.54 -8.27
N THR A 85 4.62 -1.55 -9.10
CA THR A 85 5.92 -1.79 -9.73
C THR A 85 5.75 -2.44 -11.10
N ASN A 86 6.68 -2.13 -12.00
CA ASN A 86 6.80 -2.76 -13.32
C ASN A 86 7.75 -3.98 -13.31
N LYS A 87 8.41 -4.24 -12.18
CA LYS A 87 9.30 -5.39 -12.00
C LYS A 87 8.77 -6.32 -10.92
N LYS A 88 9.09 -7.61 -11.04
CA LYS A 88 8.78 -8.61 -10.01
C LYS A 88 9.53 -8.29 -8.71
N LEU A 89 8.81 -8.38 -7.59
CA LEU A 89 9.41 -8.37 -6.26
C LEU A 89 10.30 -9.62 -6.11
N ARG A 90 11.51 -9.44 -5.60
CA ARG A 90 12.47 -10.54 -5.35
C ARG A 90 12.80 -10.58 -3.86
N THR A 91 12.79 -11.77 -3.29
CA THR A 91 13.20 -12.04 -1.90
C THR A 91 13.92 -13.39 -1.81
N ASN A 92 14.74 -13.59 -0.77
CA ASN A 92 15.32 -14.88 -0.41
C ASN A 92 14.40 -15.66 0.55
N ASP A 93 13.33 -15.04 1.04
CA ASP A 93 12.42 -15.69 1.97
C ASP A 93 11.43 -16.59 1.21
N LEU A 94 11.65 -17.89 1.32
CA LEU A 94 10.80 -18.93 0.75
C LEU A 94 9.80 -19.49 1.78
N SER A 95 9.69 -18.89 2.96
CA SER A 95 8.77 -19.36 3.99
C SER A 95 7.31 -19.10 3.62
N ALA A 96 6.43 -20.04 4.00
CA ALA A 96 4.98 -19.88 3.84
C ALA A 96 4.47 -18.57 4.45
N GLY A 97 5.01 -18.21 5.63
CA GLY A 97 4.64 -16.98 6.31
C GLY A 97 4.87 -15.71 5.47
N PHE A 98 5.91 -15.66 4.62
CA PHE A 98 6.06 -14.53 3.70
C PHE A 98 5.10 -14.64 2.50
N GLY A 99 4.97 -15.82 1.91
CA GLY A 99 4.12 -16.06 0.75
C GLY A 99 2.65 -15.72 0.99
N GLU A 100 2.10 -16.08 2.15
CA GLU A 100 0.71 -15.80 2.54
C GLU A 100 0.39 -14.30 2.67
N ARG A 101 1.42 -13.46 2.90
CA ARG A 101 1.27 -12.00 3.07
C ARG A 101 1.30 -11.23 1.75
N VAL A 102 1.78 -11.85 0.66
CA VAL A 102 2.02 -11.17 -0.63
C VAL A 102 1.00 -11.64 -1.66
N LYS A 103 0.06 -10.75 -2.01
CA LYS A 103 -0.87 -10.95 -3.13
C LYS A 103 -0.42 -10.14 -4.33
N ILE A 104 -0.05 -10.82 -5.42
CA ILE A 104 0.37 -10.19 -6.68
C ILE A 104 -0.84 -10.08 -7.60
N THR A 105 -1.06 -8.89 -8.16
CA THR A 105 -2.10 -8.65 -9.17
C THR A 105 -1.46 -7.98 -10.38
N ASN A 106 -1.56 -8.63 -11.53
CA ASN A 106 -1.01 -8.13 -12.78
C ASN A 106 -2.05 -7.26 -13.49
N PHE A 107 -1.66 -6.04 -13.88
CA PHE A 107 -2.47 -5.16 -14.70
C PHE A 107 -1.99 -5.29 -16.16
N GLU A 108 -2.72 -6.04 -16.97
CA GLU A 108 -2.36 -6.30 -18.37
C GLU A 108 -2.90 -5.25 -19.34
N GLY A 109 -3.93 -4.50 -18.92
CA GLY A 109 -4.54 -3.43 -19.71
C GLY A 109 -3.56 -2.30 -20.00
N LYS A 110 -3.38 -1.97 -21.28
CA LYS A 110 -2.57 -0.85 -21.74
C LYS A 110 -3.48 0.32 -22.10
N PHE A 111 -3.22 1.48 -21.52
CA PHE A 111 -3.98 2.70 -21.76
C PHE A 111 -3.04 3.75 -22.36
N LEU A 112 -3.27 4.14 -23.60
CA LEU A 112 -2.49 5.10 -24.36
C LEU A 112 -3.26 6.41 -24.51
N ALA A 113 -2.57 7.53 -24.24
CA ALA A 113 -3.15 8.86 -24.37
C ALA A 113 -3.55 9.13 -25.83
N GLY A 114 -4.79 9.60 -26.03
CA GLY A 114 -5.34 9.85 -27.36
C GLY A 114 -5.97 8.63 -28.04
N GLU A 115 -5.82 7.44 -27.47
CA GLU A 115 -6.46 6.21 -28.00
C GLU A 115 -7.57 5.73 -27.06
N ASN A 116 -7.20 5.11 -25.94
CA ASN A 116 -8.11 4.45 -25.00
C ASN A 116 -7.90 4.89 -23.54
N ALA A 117 -6.99 5.82 -23.29
CA ALA A 117 -6.82 6.43 -21.98
C ALA A 117 -7.67 7.71 -21.87
N ASP A 118 -8.63 7.71 -20.93
CA ASP A 118 -9.31 8.93 -20.51
C ASP A 118 -8.56 9.58 -19.33
N PRO A 119 -7.86 10.70 -19.53
CA PRO A 119 -7.11 11.36 -18.46
C PRO A 119 -8.02 11.93 -17.37
N PHE A 120 -9.30 12.16 -17.66
CA PHE A 120 -10.27 12.70 -16.72
C PHE A 120 -11.16 11.62 -16.11
N ILE A 121 -10.83 10.33 -16.28
CA ILE A 121 -11.64 9.21 -15.79
C ILE A 121 -11.98 9.35 -14.29
N LEU A 122 -11.04 9.82 -13.48
CA LEU A 122 -11.27 10.01 -12.04
C LEU A 122 -12.33 11.09 -11.78
N ASN A 123 -12.43 12.13 -12.61
CA ASN A 123 -13.42 13.19 -12.45
C ASN A 123 -14.82 12.74 -12.88
N LYS A 124 -14.90 11.74 -13.75
CA LYS A 124 -16.17 11.17 -14.21
C LYS A 124 -16.80 10.20 -13.22
N ILE A 125 -16.02 9.66 -12.29
CA ILE A 125 -16.53 8.82 -11.20
C ILE A 125 -17.34 9.70 -10.25
N THR A 126 -18.64 9.46 -10.23
CA THR A 126 -19.61 10.13 -9.35
C THR A 126 -19.51 9.60 -7.92
N GLU A 127 -20.09 10.35 -6.99
CA GLU A 127 -20.18 9.94 -5.58
C GLU A 127 -21.00 8.65 -5.43
N ALA A 128 -22.15 8.55 -6.10
CA ALA A 128 -22.99 7.35 -6.08
C ALA A 128 -22.28 6.10 -6.62
N GLU A 129 -21.46 6.21 -7.68
CA GLU A 129 -20.66 5.09 -8.18
C GLU A 129 -19.57 4.68 -7.18
N LEU A 130 -18.96 5.65 -6.49
CA LEU A 130 -17.94 5.40 -5.48
C LEU A 130 -18.55 4.70 -4.25
N GLU A 131 -19.72 5.15 -3.79
CA GLU A 131 -20.49 4.53 -2.71
C GLU A 131 -20.96 3.12 -3.11
N GLY A 132 -21.47 2.94 -4.32
CA GLY A 132 -21.86 1.63 -4.85
C GLY A 132 -20.66 0.68 -4.90
N PHE A 133 -19.49 1.16 -5.34
CA PHE A 133 -18.26 0.37 -5.31
C PHE A 133 -17.85 -0.01 -3.88
N ALA A 134 -17.95 0.92 -2.93
CA ALA A 134 -17.68 0.66 -1.52
C ALA A 134 -18.60 -0.42 -0.95
N TYR A 135 -19.90 -0.33 -1.25
CA TYR A 135 -20.91 -1.31 -0.85
C TYR A 135 -20.57 -2.71 -1.36
N VAL A 136 -20.27 -2.84 -2.66
CA VAL A 136 -19.88 -4.13 -3.26
C VAL A 136 -18.64 -4.72 -2.58
N CYS A 137 -17.66 -3.88 -2.24
CA CYS A 137 -16.46 -4.31 -1.53
C CYS A 137 -16.73 -4.80 -0.10
N LEU A 138 -17.75 -4.28 0.58
CA LEU A 138 -18.15 -4.72 1.92
C LEU A 138 -18.94 -6.03 1.89
N GLU A 139 -19.82 -6.18 0.90
CA GLU A 139 -20.64 -7.39 0.72
C GLU A 139 -19.82 -8.59 0.24
N THR A 140 -18.80 -8.32 -0.60
CA THR A 140 -17.89 -9.35 -1.10
C THR A 140 -16.85 -9.69 -0.03
N ARG A 141 -17.26 -10.41 1.03
CA ARG A 141 -16.30 -11.03 1.96
C ARG A 141 -15.57 -12.15 1.21
N GLN A 142 -14.28 -11.93 0.89
CA GLN A 142 -13.35 -13.01 0.49
C GLN A 142 -12.88 -13.78 1.71
#